data_AF-A0A947F0Y6-F1
#
_entry.id   AF-A0A947F0Y6-F1
#
_cell.length_a   1.000
_cell.length_b   1.000
_cell.length_c   1.000
_cell.angle_alpha   90.00
_cell.angle_beta   90.00
_cell.angle_gamma   90.00
#
_symmetry.space_group_name_H-M   'P 1'
#
loop_
_entity.id
_entity.type
_entity.pdbx_description
1 polymer ?
#
loop_
_entity_poly.entity_id
_entity_poly.type
_entity_poly.pdbx_seq_one_letter_code
_entity_poly.pdbx_strand_id
1 'polypeptide(L)' 'MKSPEGHIEQATPDLLVEELQSLVDRPIRVMVVCGTQTRAMLKYGLEDLLPDNLEIVSGPGCSVCVMPAGHIDAFV' A
#
# COMPACT_ATOMS: atom_id res chain seq x y z
N MET A 1 15.30 16.42 10.02
CA MET A 1 14.43 17.52 10.48
C MET A 1 13.06 17.25 9.88
N LYS A 2 12.09 16.91 10.73
CA LYS A 2 10.76 16.41 10.37
C LYS A 2 9.88 17.64 10.11
N SER A 3 9.44 17.89 8.87
CA SER A 3 8.40 18.89 8.63
C SER A 3 7.09 18.45 9.31
N PRO A 4 6.24 19.38 9.76
CA PRO A 4 5.06 19.07 10.59
C PRO A 4 3.89 18.46 9.80
N GLU A 5 4.02 18.31 8.48
CA GLU A 5 2.96 17.89 7.58
C GLU A 5 3.49 16.72 6.75
N GLY A 6 2.94 15.53 7.00
CA GLY A 6 3.49 14.23 6.63
C GLY A 6 3.25 13.81 5.18
N HIS A 7 3.27 14.74 4.23
CA HIS A 7 3.17 14.41 2.81
C HIS A 7 4.57 14.45 2.18
N ILE A 8 4.87 13.48 1.32
CA ILE A 8 6.14 13.46 0.59
C ILE A 8 6.22 14.72 -0.26
N GLU A 9 7.30 15.49 -0.14
CA GLU A 9 7.71 16.52 -1.10
C GLU A 9 8.24 15.89 -2.40
N GLN A 10 7.60 14.81 -2.85
CA GLN A 10 7.75 14.24 -4.18
C GLN A 10 6.38 14.44 -4.81
N ALA A 11 6.31 15.40 -5.73
CA ALA A 11 5.15 15.69 -6.53
C ALA A 11 4.56 14.38 -7.07
N THR A 12 3.52 13.88 -6.41
CA THR A 12 2.56 13.04 -7.11
C THR A 12 1.95 14.01 -8.09
N PRO A 13 2.13 13.84 -9.42
CA PRO A 13 1.52 14.74 -10.36
C PRO A 13 0.03 14.73 -10.06
N ASP A 14 -0.58 15.87 -9.74
CA ASP A 14 -2.01 15.97 -9.42
C ASP A 14 -2.87 15.26 -10.49
N LEU A 15 -2.36 15.27 -11.73
CA LEU A 15 -2.86 14.53 -12.89
C LEU A 15 -3.09 13.02 -12.64
N LEU A 16 -2.23 12.34 -11.87
CA LEU A 16 -2.39 10.90 -11.58
C LEU A 16 -3.56 10.64 -10.62
N VAL A 17 -3.78 11.54 -9.66
CA VAL A 17 -4.89 11.42 -8.71
C VAL A 17 -6.21 11.68 -9.43
N GLU A 18 -6.26 12.72 -10.28
CA GLU A 18 -7.41 13.01 -11.14
C GLU A 18 -7.72 11.85 -12.09
N GLU A 19 -6.70 11.26 -12.72
CA GLU A 19 -6.87 10.11 -13.60
C GLU A 19 -7.41 8.90 -12.82
N LEU A 20 -6.88 8.60 -11.64
CA LEU A 20 -7.40 7.54 -10.76
C LEU A 20 -8.87 7.77 -10.39
N GLN A 21 -9.25 9.01 -10.03
CA GLN A 21 -10.65 9.35 -9.75
C GLN A 21 -11.57 9.10 -10.93
N SER A 22 -11.10 9.33 -12.17
CA SER A 22 -11.88 9.09 -13.38
C SER A 22 -11.98 7.60 -13.77
N LEU A 23 -10.97 6.80 -13.46
CA LEU A 23 -10.88 5.39 -13.84
C LEU A 23 -11.66 4.45 -12.92
N VAL A 24 -11.77 4.80 -11.64
CA VAL A 24 -12.49 3.97 -10.67
C VAL A 24 -13.98 4.30 -10.78
N ASP A 25 -14.69 3.54 -11.61
CA ASP A 25 -16.12 3.72 -11.91
C ASP A 25 -17.05 2.83 -11.06
N ARG A 26 -16.48 1.95 -10.26
CA ARG A 26 -17.17 0.96 -9.43
C ARG A 26 -16.32 0.59 -8.21
N PRO A 27 -16.89 -0.09 -7.20
CA PRO A 27 -16.10 -0.63 -6.11
C PRO A 27 -15.02 -1.60 -6.61
N ILE A 28 -13.76 -1.27 -6.37
CA ILE A 28 -12.58 -2.07 -6.75
C ILE A 28 -11.75 -2.34 -5.50
N ARG A 29 -11.25 -3.57 -5.38
CA ARG A 29 -10.30 -3.96 -4.34
C ARG A 29 -8.98 -4.34 -5.00
N VAL A 30 -7.90 -3.68 -4.64
CA VAL A 30 -6.56 -3.97 -5.15
C VAL A 30 -5.71 -4.56 -4.04
N MET A 31 -5.16 -5.76 -4.26
CA MET A 31 -4.31 -6.42 -3.29
C MET A 31 -2.83 -6.09 -3.50
N VAL A 32 -2.17 -5.64 -2.45
CA VAL A 32 -0.73 -5.43 -2.38
C VAL A 32 -0.08 -6.63 -1.71
N VAL A 33 0.85 -7.28 -2.41
CA VAL A 33 1.54 -8.51 -1.95
C VAL A 33 3.00 -8.27 -1.61
N CYS A 34 3.43 -7.02 -1.45
CA CYS A 34 4.77 -6.69 -1.01
C CYS A 34 4.66 -5.86 0.27
N GLY A 35 5.21 -6.37 1.38
CA GLY A 35 5.16 -5.66 2.67
C GLY A 35 5.76 -4.25 2.62
N THR A 36 6.75 -4.02 1.76
CA THR A 36 7.35 -2.68 1.56
C THR A 36 6.36 -1.68 0.96
N GLN A 37 5.46 -2.12 0.08
CA GLN A 37 4.44 -1.27 -0.52
C GLN A 37 3.36 -0.89 0.52
N THR A 38 2.86 -1.86 1.29
CA THR A 38 1.95 -1.58 2.42
C THR A 38 2.57 -0.56 3.37
N ARG A 39 3.84 -0.76 3.73
CA ARG A 39 4.56 0.19 4.62
C ARG A 39 4.72 1.57 3.99
N ALA A 40 4.95 1.66 2.68
CA ALA A 40 5.05 2.94 1.99
C ALA A 40 3.70 3.68 2.01
N MET A 41 2.60 3.01 1.70
CA MET A 41 1.27 3.61 1.70
C MET A 41 0.91 4.20 3.07
N LEU A 42 1.14 3.45 4.14
CA LEU A 42 0.92 3.91 5.52
C LEU A 42 1.87 5.06 5.91
N LYS A 43 3.16 4.96 5.56
CA LYS A 43 4.17 5.97 5.92
C LYS A 43 3.84 7.33 5.31
N TYR A 44 3.22 7.33 4.13
CA TYR A 44 3.01 8.52 3.32
C TYR A 44 1.56 8.96 3.22
N GLY A 45 0.64 8.29 3.94
CA GLY A 45 -0.78 8.64 3.93
C GLY A 45 -1.42 8.56 2.55
N LEU A 46 -0.98 7.62 1.70
CA LEU A 46 -1.49 7.53 0.33
C LEU A 46 -2.96 7.13 0.28
N GLU A 47 -3.48 6.50 1.34
CA GLU A 47 -4.88 6.10 1.47
C GLU A 47 -5.83 7.31 1.39
N ASP A 48 -5.41 8.47 1.90
CA ASP A 48 -6.22 9.70 1.88
C ASP A 48 -6.36 10.32 0.47
N LEU A 49 -5.52 9.88 -0.49
CA LEU A 49 -5.52 10.36 -1.88
C LEU A 49 -6.32 9.45 -2.82
N LEU A 50 -6.74 8.27 -2.36
CA LEU A 50 -7.42 7.31 -3.20
C LEU A 50 -8.91 7.64 -3.36
N PRO A 51 -9.55 7.27 -4.48
CA PRO A 51 -10.99 7.34 -4.62
C PRO A 51 -11.72 6.49 -3.56
N ASP A 52 -12.87 6.97 -3.06
CA ASP A 52 -13.68 6.27 -2.02
C ASP A 52 -14.10 4.84 -2.43
N ASN A 53 -14.21 4.59 -3.73
CA ASN A 53 -14.57 3.30 -4.31
C ASN A 53 -13.36 2.39 -4.61
N LEU A 54 -12.15 2.79 -4.23
CA LEU A 54 -10.93 1.98 -4.34
C LEU A 54 -10.40 1.59 -2.95
N GLU A 55 -10.54 0.31 -2.61
CA GLU A 55 -9.98 -0.26 -1.39
C GLU A 55 -8.62 -0.92 -1.69
N ILE A 56 -7.60 -0.59 -0.91
CA ILE A 56 -6.33 -1.30 -0.95
C ILE A 56 -6.29 -2.34 0.17
N VAL A 57 -6.04 -3.59 -0.18
CA VAL A 57 -5.96 -4.70 0.76
C VAL A 57 -4.55 -5.25 0.84
N SER A 58 -4.07 -5.52 2.05
CA SER A 58 -2.76 -6.13 2.24
C SER A 58 -2.86 -7.65 2.18
N GLY A 59 -2.13 -8.24 1.24
CA GLY A 59 -2.00 -9.68 1.07
C GLY A 59 -0.82 -10.27 1.85
N PRO A 60 -0.56 -11.58 1.67
CA PRO A 60 0.57 -12.29 2.29
C PRO A 60 1.92 -11.89 1.65
N GLY A 61 2.39 -10.68 1.92
CA GLY A 61 3.56 -10.10 1.24
C GLY A 61 4.90 -10.22 1.96
N CYS A 62 4.96 -11.02 3.02
CA CYS A 62 6.17 -11.22 3.80
C CYS A 62 6.51 -12.71 3.80
N SER A 63 7.60 -13.07 3.11
CA SER A 63 8.03 -14.46 2.92
C SER A 63 8.25 -15.19 4.25
N VAL A 64 8.76 -14.51 5.26
CA VAL A 64 8.97 -15.09 6.59
C VAL A 64 7.66 -15.29 7.36
N CYS A 65 6.65 -14.44 7.15
CA CYS A 65 5.35 -14.58 7.82
C CYS A 65 4.52 -15.75 7.31
N VAL A 66 4.75 -16.18 6.06
CA VAL A 66 4.05 -17.32 5.44
C VAL A 66 4.87 -18.60 5.40
N MET A 67 6.04 -18.59 6.03
CA MET A 67 6.88 -19.78 6.10
C MET A 67 6.20 -20.86 6.95
N PRO A 68 6.06 -22.11 6.46
CA PRO A 68 5.48 -23.19 7.26
C PRO A 68 6.31 -23.44 8.52
N ALA A 69 5.64 -23.67 9.66
CA ALA A 69 6.32 -23.93 10.94
C ALA A 69 7.32 -25.09 10.85
N GLY A 70 6.92 -26.20 10.21
CA GLY A 70 7.81 -27.35 10.02
C GLY A 70 9.05 -27.05 9.18
N HIS A 71 9.06 -25.99 8.36
CA HIS A 71 10.28 -25.54 7.68
C HIS A 71 11.24 -24.86 8.65
N ILE A 72 10.74 -24.07 9.61
CA ILE A 72 11.58 -23.46 10.66
C ILE A 72 12.16 -24.57 11.54
N ASP A 73 11.31 -25.49 12.01
CA ASP A 73 11.71 -26.59 12.91
C ASP A 73 12.78 -27.51 12.31
N ALA A 74 12.86 -27.62 10.98
CA ALA A 74 13.88 -28.43 10.30
C ALA A 74 15.30 -27.84 10.39
N PHE A 75 15.45 -26.56 10.73
CA PHE A 75 16.74 -25.86 10.84
C PHE A 75 17.08 -25.41 12.28
N VAL A 76 16.27 -25.80 13.27
CA VAL A 76 16.52 -25.62 14.71
C VAL A 76 17.05 -26.91 15.29
#